data_AF-A0A817H7F8-F1
#
_entry.id   AF-A0A817H7F8-F1
#
_cell.length_a   1.000
_cell.length_b   1.000
_cell.length_c   1.000
_cell.angle_alpha   90.00
_cell.angle_beta   90.00
_cell.angle_gamma   90.00
#
_symmetry.space_group_name_H-M   'P 1'
#
loop_
_entity.id
_entity.type
_entity.pdbx_description
1 polymer ?
#
loop_
_entity_poly.entity_id
_entity_poly.type
_entity_poly.pdbx_seq_one_letter_code
_entity_poly.pdbx_strand_id
1 'polypeptide(L)'
;MYLLIFLIFFSVFISLHINVNTISNNEIYYPSLWHTVPSSLTEYPLENDSSSQYRLTDPWFYPHRLGLYKILISSTTPLMPFCSSSNASNILFALPSQFGWQFDSNRLFTNGTLNMSLDSW
;
A
#
# COMPACT_ATOMS: atom_id res chain seq x y z
N MET A 1 -28.26 11.30 29.80
CA MET A 1 -27.08 11.08 30.68
C MET A 1 -26.16 9.99 30.14
N TYR A 2 -26.65 8.79 29.82
CA TYR A 2 -25.83 7.68 29.30
C TYR A 2 -25.14 7.92 27.95
N LEU A 3 -25.75 8.65 27.02
CA LEU A 3 -25.14 9.01 25.73
C LEU A 3 -23.88 9.88 25.90
N LEU A 4 -23.93 10.84 26.83
CA LEU A 4 -22.80 11.73 27.12
C LEU A 4 -21.64 10.94 27.74
N ILE A 5 -21.97 10.02 28.65
CA ILE A 5 -20.99 9.13 29.29
C ILE A 5 -20.37 8.20 28.25
N PHE A 6 -21.16 7.62 27.34
CA PHE A 6 -20.67 6.78 26.25
C PHE A 6 -19.71 7.52 25.31
N LEU A 7 -20.02 8.77 24.93
CA LEU A 7 -19.15 9.59 24.08
C LEU A 7 -17.83 9.94 24.77
N ILE A 8 -17.85 10.18 26.08
CA ILE A 8 -16.65 10.45 26.87
C ILE A 8 -15.77 9.19 26.97
N PHE A 9 -16.36 8.02 27.22
CA PHE A 9 -15.60 6.77 27.22
C PHE A 9 -15.04 6.45 25.83
N PHE A 10 -15.82 6.65 24.76
CA PHE A 10 -15.38 6.40 23.39
C PHE A 10 -14.22 7.32 22.98
N SER A 11 -14.23 8.60 23.37
CA SER A 11 -13.13 9.52 23.07
C SER A 11 -11.86 9.21 23.86
N VAL A 12 -11.99 8.75 25.11
CA VAL A 12 -10.84 8.29 25.92
C VAL A 12 -10.27 6.98 25.35
N PHE A 13 -11.11 6.06 24.87
CA PHE A 13 -10.66 4.84 24.21
C PHE A 13 -9.93 5.12 22.88
N ILE A 14 -10.44 6.04 22.06
CA ILE A 14 -9.73 6.50 20.84
C ILE A 14 -8.37 7.11 21.21
N SER A 15 -8.33 7.95 22.25
CA SER A 15 -7.11 8.62 22.70
C SER A 15 -6.07 7.64 23.25
N LEU A 16 -6.50 6.55 23.90
CA LEU A 16 -5.59 5.50 24.40
C LEU A 16 -5.03 4.62 23.27
N HIS A 17 -5.77 4.48 22.16
CA HIS A 17 -5.29 3.75 20.99
C HIS A 17 -4.32 4.58 20.13
N ILE A 18 -4.39 5.91 20.22
CA ILE A 18 -3.38 6.86 19.71
C ILE A 18 -2.30 7.05 20.79
N ASN A 19 -1.77 5.96 21.32
CA ASN A 19 -0.40 5.93 21.86
C ASN A 19 0.47 5.12 20.89
N VAL A 20 0.36 5.47 19.60
CA VAL A 20 1.44 5.25 18.66
C VAL A 20 2.46 6.31 19.03
N ASN A 21 3.54 5.88 19.69
CA ASN A 21 4.70 6.69 19.99
C ASN A 21 4.97 7.67 18.85
N THR A 22 4.78 8.96 19.13
CA THR A 22 5.32 10.05 18.34
C THR A 22 6.84 9.97 18.42
N ILE A 23 7.44 9.09 17.61
CA ILE A 23 8.80 9.34 17.16
C ILE A 23 8.65 10.43 16.10
N SER A 24 9.01 11.63 16.51
CA SER A 24 9.24 12.77 15.64
C SER A 24 10.24 12.40 14.56
N ASN A 25 9.72 11.96 13.41
CA ASN A 25 10.34 12.02 12.10
C ASN A 25 9.14 12.12 11.15
N ASN A 26 9.02 13.19 10.36
CA ASN A 26 8.08 13.25 9.23
C ASN A 26 8.52 12.27 8.11
N GLU A 27 9.01 11.09 8.48
CA GLU A 27 9.41 10.06 7.55
C GLU A 27 8.15 9.33 7.11
N ILE A 28 7.81 9.57 5.85
CA ILE A 28 6.78 8.81 5.16
C ILE A 28 7.18 7.33 5.22
N TYR A 29 6.39 6.51 5.90
CA TYR A 29 6.58 5.06 5.92
C TYR A 29 6.13 4.49 4.57
N TYR A 30 7.11 4.09 3.77
CA TYR A 30 6.84 3.38 2.53
C TYR A 30 6.70 1.89 2.79
N PRO A 31 5.84 1.19 2.03
CA PRO A 31 5.76 -0.26 2.08
C PRO A 31 7.12 -0.92 1.82
N SER A 32 7.34 -2.09 2.43
CA SER A 32 8.48 -2.94 2.11
C SER A 32 8.64 -3.12 0.58
N LEU A 33 9.86 -3.01 0.07
CA LEU A 33 10.18 -3.10 -1.37
C LEU A 33 9.67 -1.93 -2.26
N TRP A 34 9.10 -0.86 -1.71
CA TRP A 34 8.57 0.27 -2.50
C TRP A 34 9.57 0.89 -3.49
N HIS A 35 10.84 1.00 -3.10
CA HIS A 35 11.89 1.59 -3.94
C HIS A 35 12.42 0.61 -5.00
N THR A 36 12.20 -0.69 -4.85
CA THR A 36 12.67 -1.73 -5.77
C THR A 36 11.62 -2.17 -6.79
N VAL A 37 10.34 -1.88 -6.54
CA VAL A 37 9.25 -2.26 -7.47
C VAL A 37 9.15 -1.34 -8.68
N PRO A 38 8.61 -1.87 -9.81
CA PRO A 38 8.41 -1.12 -11.04
C PRO A 38 7.70 0.21 -10.85
N SER A 39 8.17 1.26 -11.52
CA SER A 39 7.56 2.60 -11.49
C SER A 39 6.81 2.96 -12.77
N SER A 40 6.96 2.15 -13.82
CA SER A 40 6.28 2.27 -15.10
C SER A 40 5.80 0.91 -15.59
N LEU A 41 4.72 0.88 -16.37
CA LEU A 41 4.27 -0.36 -17.03
C LEU A 41 5.38 -0.94 -17.92
N THR A 42 6.28 -0.11 -18.45
CA THR A 42 7.37 -0.55 -19.34
C THR A 42 8.43 -1.42 -18.68
N GLU A 43 8.52 -1.37 -17.36
CA GLU A 43 9.50 -2.13 -16.56
C GLU A 43 9.05 -3.56 -16.27
N TYR A 44 7.79 -3.91 -16.57
CA TYR A 44 7.29 -5.29 -16.44
C TYR A 44 7.81 -6.19 -17.57
N PRO A 45 8.01 -7.50 -17.29
CA PRO A 45 8.44 -8.48 -18.28
C PRO A 45 7.55 -8.43 -19.53
N LEU A 46 8.18 -8.31 -20.70
CA LEU A 46 7.48 -8.37 -21.97
C LEU A 46 7.36 -9.83 -22.40
N GLU A 47 6.15 -10.27 -22.69
CA GLU A 47 5.91 -11.55 -23.34
C GLU A 47 5.57 -11.28 -24.81
N ASN A 48 6.35 -11.91 -25.69
CA ASN A 48 6.15 -11.83 -27.13
C ASN A 48 5.49 -13.13 -27.58
N ASP A 49 4.16 -13.11 -27.72
CA ASP A 49 3.48 -14.11 -28.54
C ASP A 49 3.40 -13.60 -29.98
N SER A 50 3.37 -14.54 -30.93
CA SER A 50 3.41 -14.33 -32.38
C SER A 50 2.32 -13.38 -32.90
N SER A 51 1.28 -13.10 -32.11
CA SER A 51 0.13 -12.26 -32.48
C SER A 51 -0.13 -11.06 -31.55
N SER A 52 0.58 -10.92 -30.43
CA SER A 52 0.35 -9.82 -29.47
C SER A 52 1.53 -9.63 -28.53
N GLN A 53 1.90 -8.36 -28.29
CA GLN A 53 2.83 -7.97 -27.24
C GLN A 53 2.04 -7.58 -25.99
N TYR A 54 2.26 -8.30 -24.89
CA TYR A 54 1.68 -7.95 -23.60
C TYR A 54 2.74 -8.04 -22.50
N ARG A 55 2.49 -7.37 -21.38
CA ARG A 55 3.40 -7.37 -20.24
C ARG A 55 2.84 -8.27 -19.16
N LEU A 56 3.65 -9.20 -18.66
CA LEU A 56 3.24 -10.16 -17.65
C LEU A 56 3.22 -9.48 -16.28
N THR A 57 2.04 -9.25 -15.74
CA THR A 57 1.83 -8.79 -14.37
C THR A 57 1.15 -9.89 -13.57
N ASP A 58 1.88 -10.53 -12.66
CA ASP A 58 1.32 -11.52 -11.74
C ASP A 58 0.78 -10.82 -10.48
N PRO A 59 -0.55 -10.76 -10.27
CA PRO A 59 -1.11 -10.11 -9.09
C PRO A 59 -0.95 -10.95 -7.82
N TRP A 60 -0.50 -12.21 -7.88
CA TRP A 60 -0.11 -13.03 -6.71
C TRP A 60 1.37 -12.88 -6.34
N PHE A 61 2.15 -12.16 -7.15
CA PHE A 61 3.52 -11.79 -6.82
C PHE A 61 3.55 -10.40 -6.15
N TYR A 62 4.02 -10.33 -4.90
CA TYR A 62 3.96 -9.11 -4.09
C TYR A 62 4.60 -7.88 -4.78
N PRO A 63 5.82 -7.97 -5.34
CA PRO A 63 6.44 -6.85 -6.06
C PRO A 63 5.65 -6.36 -7.28
N HIS A 64 4.98 -7.26 -8.01
CA HIS A 64 4.17 -6.88 -9.16
C HIS A 64 2.90 -6.14 -8.72
N ARG A 65 2.16 -6.65 -7.74
CA ARG A 65 0.98 -5.94 -7.24
C ARG A 65 1.34 -4.59 -6.62
N LEU A 66 2.44 -4.53 -5.86
CA LEU A 66 2.92 -3.27 -5.26
C LEU A 66 3.37 -2.26 -6.33
N GLY A 67 4.07 -2.70 -7.38
CA GLY A 67 4.45 -1.85 -8.51
C GLY A 67 3.24 -1.27 -9.25
N LEU A 68 2.17 -2.05 -9.42
CA LEU A 68 0.92 -1.54 -9.99
C LEU A 68 0.30 -0.42 -9.14
N TYR A 69 0.31 -0.55 -7.80
CA TYR A 69 -0.13 0.56 -6.93
C TYR A 69 0.75 1.80 -7.07
N LYS A 70 2.07 1.63 -7.19
CA LYS A 70 3.01 2.74 -7.39
C LYS A 70 2.73 3.50 -8.69
N ILE A 71 2.50 2.78 -9.78
CA ILE A 71 2.12 3.37 -11.08
C ILE A 71 0.78 4.10 -10.98
N LEU A 72 -0.22 3.47 -10.35
CA LEU A 72 -1.55 4.06 -10.14
C LEU A 72 -1.45 5.40 -9.40
N ILE A 73 -0.67 5.44 -8.32
CA ILE A 73 -0.45 6.65 -7.52
C ILE A 73 0.29 7.70 -8.33
N SER A 74 1.36 7.33 -9.05
CA SER A 74 2.12 8.26 -9.88
C SER A 74 1.25 8.88 -10.99
N SER A 75 0.34 8.11 -11.58
CA SER A 75 -0.57 8.56 -12.64
C SER A 75 -1.70 9.47 -12.12
N THR A 76 -2.17 9.22 -10.89
CA THR A 76 -3.30 9.95 -10.30
C THR A 76 -2.90 11.16 -9.45
N THR A 77 -1.65 11.23 -8.99
CA THR A 77 -1.16 12.36 -8.17
C THR A 77 -1.38 13.72 -8.85
N PRO A 78 -1.10 13.90 -10.16
CA PRO A 78 -1.38 15.17 -10.85
C PRO A 78 -2.86 15.56 -10.87
N LEU A 79 -3.78 14.60 -10.74
CA LEU A 79 -5.22 14.82 -10.74
C LEU A 79 -5.77 15.22 -9.35
N MET A 80 -4.94 15.16 -8.30
CA MET A 80 -5.32 15.44 -6.93
C MET A 80 -4.52 16.63 -6.38
N PRO A 81 -4.79 17.87 -6.83
CA PRO A 81 -3.99 19.05 -6.49
C PRO A 81 -4.03 19.44 -5.00
N PHE A 82 -4.97 18.89 -4.24
CA PHE A 82 -5.08 19.06 -2.78
C PHE A 82 -4.20 18.07 -2.00
N CYS A 83 -3.76 16.98 -2.64
CA CYS A 83 -2.76 16.07 -2.12
C CYS A 83 -1.38 16.68 -2.44
N SER A 84 -0.49 16.79 -1.45
CA SER A 84 0.81 17.48 -1.60
C SER A 84 1.68 16.97 -2.77
N SER A 85 2.83 17.64 -3.00
CA SER A 85 3.83 17.30 -4.02
C SER A 85 4.47 15.90 -3.88
N SER A 86 4.15 15.12 -2.84
CA SER A 86 4.63 13.75 -2.65
C SER A 86 3.56 12.72 -3.00
N ASN A 87 3.97 11.61 -3.65
CA ASN A 87 3.12 10.45 -3.92
C ASN A 87 2.42 9.90 -2.67
N ALA A 88 3.02 10.07 -1.48
CA ALA A 88 2.43 9.60 -0.23
C ALA A 88 1.27 10.46 0.27
N SER A 89 1.10 11.67 -0.29
CA SER A 89 -0.05 12.52 0.00
C SER A 89 -1.26 12.19 -0.85
N ASN A 90 -1.12 11.34 -1.87
CA ASN A 90 -2.22 10.83 -2.66
C ASN A 90 -3.11 9.92 -1.79
N ILE A 91 -4.43 10.14 -1.82
CA ILE A 91 -5.39 9.33 -1.03
C ILE A 91 -5.28 7.83 -1.32
N LEU A 92 -4.88 7.46 -2.54
CA LEU A 92 -4.70 6.07 -2.95
C LEU A 92 -3.47 5.41 -2.33
N PHE A 93 -2.59 6.17 -1.66
CA PHE A 93 -1.42 5.64 -0.95
C PHE A 93 -1.80 4.74 0.24
N ALA A 94 -3.03 4.84 0.74
CA ALA A 94 -3.55 3.93 1.75
C ALA A 94 -3.58 2.46 1.26
N LEU A 95 -3.77 2.23 -0.04
CA LEU A 95 -3.82 0.88 -0.63
C LEU A 95 -2.47 0.14 -0.51
N PRO A 96 -1.36 0.66 -1.05
CA PRO A 96 -0.06 0.00 -0.89
C PRO A 96 0.42 0.02 0.57
N SER A 97 0.01 1.00 1.38
CA SER A 97 0.32 1.01 2.83
C SER A 97 -0.30 -0.18 3.55
N GLN A 98 -1.61 -0.41 3.35
CA GLN A 98 -2.31 -1.57 3.92
C GLN A 98 -1.74 -2.88 3.39
N PHE A 99 -1.46 -2.93 2.09
CA PHE A 99 -0.89 -4.12 1.46
C PHE A 99 0.53 -4.44 1.98
N GLY A 100 1.35 -3.42 2.20
CA GLY A 100 2.66 -3.53 2.86
C GLY A 100 2.54 -4.11 4.26
N TRP A 101 1.61 -3.60 5.06
CA TRP A 101 1.35 -4.15 6.40
C TRP A 101 0.90 -5.61 6.37
N GLN A 102 0.06 -6.02 5.41
CA GLN A 102 -0.33 -7.43 5.26
C GLN A 102 0.87 -8.33 4.94
N PHE A 103 1.81 -7.84 4.13
CA PHE A 103 3.05 -8.54 3.82
C PHE A 103 3.96 -8.65 5.04
N ASP A 104 4.24 -7.53 5.71
CA ASP A 104 5.12 -7.48 6.88
C ASP A 104 4.58 -8.31 8.05
N SER A 105 3.25 -8.38 8.21
CA SER A 105 2.58 -9.19 9.23
C SER A 105 2.37 -10.66 8.82
N ASN A 106 2.91 -11.08 7.66
CA ASN A 106 2.78 -12.43 7.09
C ASN A 106 1.32 -12.89 6.87
N ARG A 107 0.35 -11.97 6.78
CA ARG A 107 -1.06 -12.25 6.48
C ARG A 107 -1.28 -12.62 5.02
N LEU A 108 -0.30 -12.36 4.16
CA LEU A 108 -0.29 -12.82 2.78
C LEU A 108 0.24 -14.26 2.62
N PHE A 109 0.57 -14.94 3.73
CA PHE A 109 1.06 -16.32 3.78
C PHE A 109 2.21 -16.58 2.80
N THR A 110 3.13 -15.61 2.67
CA THR A 110 4.24 -15.70 1.72
C THR A 110 5.32 -16.68 2.18
N ASN A 111 5.30 -17.10 3.46
CA ASN A 111 6.24 -18.04 4.06
C ASN A 111 7.72 -17.66 3.81
N GLY A 112 8.02 -16.36 3.90
CA GLY A 112 9.36 -15.81 3.63
C GLY A 112 9.72 -15.66 2.16
N THR A 113 8.80 -15.96 1.24
CA THR A 113 8.95 -15.70 -0.20
C THR A 113 8.28 -14.37 -0.60
N LEU A 114 8.24 -14.08 -1.91
CA LEU A 114 7.51 -12.95 -2.48
C LEU A 114 6.20 -13.38 -3.16
N ASN A 115 5.94 -14.68 -3.25
CA ASN A 115 4.71 -15.23 -3.80
C ASN A 115 3.68 -15.30 -2.68
N MET A 116 2.50 -14.73 -2.93
CA MET A 116 1.37 -14.82 -2.03
C MET A 116 0.71 -16.19 -2.19
N SER A 117 0.23 -16.76 -1.08
CA SER A 117 -0.57 -17.99 -1.14
C SER A 117 -1.91 -17.71 -1.81
N LEU A 118 -2.52 -18.74 -2.42
CA LEU A 118 -3.93 -18.66 -2.83
C LEU A 118 -4.86 -18.45 -1.62
N ASP A 119 -4.42 -18.83 -0.43
CA ASP A 119 -5.15 -18.66 0.82
C ASP A 119 -4.98 -17.27 1.44
N SER A 120 -4.26 -16.34 0.78
CA SER A 120 -4.20 -14.95 1.21
C SER A 120 -5.47 -14.19 0.79
N TRP A 121 -6.57 -14.43 1.50
CA TRP A 121 -7.86 -13.76 1.34
C TRP A 121 -8.71 -13.92 2.61
#